data_AF-A0A7J6T6J0-F1
#
_entry.id   AF-A0A7J6T6J0-F1
#
_cell.length_a   1.000
_cell.length_b   1.000
_cell.length_c   1.000
_cell.angle_alpha   90.00
_cell.angle_beta   90.00
_cell.angle_gamma   90.00
#
_symmetry.space_group_name_H-M   'P 1'
#
loop_
_entity.id
_entity.type
_entity.pdbx_description
1 polymer ?
#
loop_
_entity_poly.entity_id
_entity_poly.type
_entity_poly.pdbx_seq_one_letter_code
_entity_poly.pdbx_strand_id
1 'polypeptide(L)'
;YFDENNITSATYNADPWQMATVLNAIGDLLDIVYVLVEANDTNSRTSSSPDPLGLFRHSMCTALVKVAPDFTDLRFGHSAWFTYAATNRIYKHYHLHFQQNNAEVMSFSSYAGSQMSLDDFYLMSSGLAMIQTTLWVLDKDTHLKINPEALLAWQRVRIANYLATDGSSWFELYEPNNSGTYNNQYMVIDLNKFTPGKPLNEDLLWVIESIPGLTVGEDLTGALRWGYWAS
;
A
#
# COMPACT_ATOMS: atom_id res chain seq x y z
N TYR A 1 -19.35 -7.25 -24.52
CA TYR A 1 -18.93 -8.38 -25.37
C TYR A 1 -17.62 -7.98 -26.00
N PHE A 2 -16.51 -8.56 -25.54
CA PHE A 2 -15.22 -8.41 -26.19
C PHE A 2 -15.30 -9.13 -27.54
N ASP A 3 -15.04 -8.42 -28.63
CA ASP A 3 -15.04 -9.00 -29.97
C ASP A 3 -13.66 -9.63 -30.22
N GLU A 4 -13.61 -10.94 -30.14
CA GLU A 4 -12.42 -11.78 -30.28
C GLU A 4 -11.82 -11.71 -31.70
N ASN A 5 -12.56 -11.17 -32.67
CA ASN A 5 -12.16 -11.13 -34.08
C ASN A 5 -11.32 -9.90 -34.48
N ASN A 6 -11.17 -8.91 -33.59
CA ASN A 6 -10.31 -7.74 -33.82
C ASN A 6 -8.91 -7.86 -33.20
N ILE A 7 -8.54 -9.06 -32.73
CA ILE A 7 -7.22 -9.33 -32.17
C ILE A 7 -6.26 -9.63 -33.33
N THR A 8 -5.56 -8.60 -33.81
CA THR A 8 -4.48 -8.79 -34.79
C THR A 8 -3.23 -9.37 -34.12
N SER A 9 -2.40 -10.10 -34.86
CA SER A 9 -1.15 -10.67 -34.34
C SER A 9 -0.13 -9.64 -33.82
N ALA A 10 -0.38 -8.34 -34.03
CA ALA A 10 0.44 -7.25 -33.51
C ALA A 10 0.22 -6.95 -32.01
N THR A 11 -0.87 -7.45 -31.41
CA THR A 11 -1.24 -7.17 -30.01
C THR A 11 -0.58 -8.06 -28.94
N TYR A 12 0.32 -8.98 -29.32
CA TYR A 12 0.78 -10.06 -28.43
C TYR A 12 2.31 -10.20 -28.29
N ASN A 13 3.03 -9.08 -28.13
CA ASN A 13 4.42 -9.11 -27.63
C ASN A 13 4.58 -8.19 -26.42
N ALA A 14 3.59 -8.15 -25.52
CA ALA A 14 3.85 -7.60 -24.19
C ALA A 14 4.87 -8.52 -23.52
N ASP A 15 6.04 -7.99 -23.19
CA ASP A 15 7.06 -8.72 -22.46
C ASP A 15 6.42 -9.24 -21.15
N PRO A 16 6.50 -10.54 -20.82
CA PRO A 16 5.98 -11.08 -19.57
C PRO A 16 6.43 -10.28 -18.33
N TRP A 17 7.62 -9.67 -18.37
CA TRP A 17 8.12 -8.79 -17.32
C TRP A 17 7.35 -7.48 -17.22
N GLN A 18 6.94 -6.91 -18.35
CA GLN A 18 6.08 -5.72 -18.36
C GLN A 18 4.72 -6.04 -17.78
N MET A 19 4.13 -7.18 -18.15
CA MET A 19 2.84 -7.62 -17.59
C MET A 19 2.93 -7.84 -16.07
N ALA A 20 3.98 -8.52 -15.61
CA ALA A 20 4.20 -8.72 -14.16
C ALA A 20 4.40 -7.39 -13.43
N THR A 21 5.16 -6.46 -14.01
CA THR A 21 5.40 -5.14 -13.42
C THR A 21 4.09 -4.35 -13.30
N VAL A 22 3.30 -4.30 -14.37
CA VAL A 22 2.00 -3.60 -14.40
C VAL A 22 1.04 -4.18 -13.35
N LEU A 23 0.98 -5.50 -13.22
CA LEU A 23 0.10 -6.15 -12.22
C LEU A 23 0.49 -5.83 -10.77
N ASN A 24 1.78 -5.61 -10.50
CA ASN A 24 2.25 -5.28 -9.15
C ASN A 24 2.22 -3.77 -8.88
N ALA A 25 2.32 -2.96 -9.91
CA ALA A 25 2.32 -1.50 -9.84
C ALA A 25 0.93 -0.88 -9.96
N ILE A 26 -0.17 -1.64 -9.79
CA ILE A 26 -1.54 -1.12 -9.98
C ILE A 26 -1.79 0.12 -9.12
N GLY A 27 -1.38 0.09 -7.84
CA GLY A 27 -1.50 1.24 -6.94
C GLY A 27 -0.65 2.42 -7.40
N ASP A 28 0.58 2.17 -7.86
CA ASP A 28 1.48 3.20 -8.35
C ASP A 28 0.98 3.87 -9.64
N LEU A 29 0.36 3.07 -10.52
CA LEU A 29 -0.20 3.54 -11.78
C LEU A 29 -1.33 4.55 -11.57
N LEU A 30 -1.99 4.57 -10.40
CA LEU A 30 -3.01 5.57 -10.08
C LEU A 30 -2.44 6.98 -10.13
N ASP A 31 -1.28 7.20 -9.51
CA ASP A 31 -0.59 8.49 -9.48
C ASP A 31 0.14 8.78 -10.80
N ILE A 32 0.77 7.76 -11.42
CA ILE A 32 1.50 7.92 -12.68
C ILE A 32 0.54 8.33 -13.82
N VAL A 33 -0.59 7.64 -13.95
CA VAL A 33 -1.58 7.95 -15.00
C VAL A 33 -2.21 9.32 -14.75
N TYR A 34 -2.46 9.68 -13.48
CA TYR A 34 -2.92 11.02 -13.13
C TYR A 34 -2.00 12.10 -13.70
N VAL A 35 -0.68 12.00 -13.48
CA VAL A 35 0.29 12.95 -14.03
C VAL A 35 0.34 12.91 -15.55
N LEU A 36 0.42 11.73 -16.16
CA LEU A 36 0.54 11.61 -17.62
C LEU A 36 -0.69 12.10 -18.38
N VAL A 37 -1.88 11.98 -17.79
CA VAL A 37 -3.15 12.37 -18.41
C VAL A 37 -3.49 13.83 -18.09
N GLU A 38 -3.45 14.26 -16.82
CA GLU A 38 -3.78 15.66 -16.47
C GLU A 38 -2.71 16.66 -16.94
N ALA A 39 -1.42 16.30 -16.99
CA ALA A 39 -0.40 17.20 -17.55
C ALA A 39 -0.61 17.47 -19.05
N ASN A 40 -1.22 16.52 -19.77
CA ASN A 40 -1.55 16.65 -21.19
C ASN A 40 -2.87 17.39 -21.46
N ASP A 41 -3.74 17.54 -20.46
CA ASP A 41 -5.07 18.17 -20.62
C ASP A 41 -5.06 19.69 -20.42
N THR A 42 -3.90 20.33 -20.56
CA THR A 42 -3.80 21.80 -20.64
C THR A 42 -4.42 22.38 -21.91
N ASN A 43 -4.86 21.56 -22.87
CA ASN A 43 -5.35 21.98 -24.19
C ASN A 43 -6.78 21.56 -24.58
N SER A 44 -7.58 20.88 -23.73
CA SER A 44 -8.91 20.42 -24.16
C SER A 44 -9.98 20.46 -23.07
N ARG A 45 -10.44 21.67 -22.71
CA ARG A 45 -11.70 21.86 -21.96
C ARG A 45 -12.97 21.58 -22.79
N THR A 46 -12.92 20.62 -23.71
CA THR A 46 -14.07 20.26 -24.55
C THR A 46 -14.09 18.76 -24.82
N SER A 47 -14.39 17.94 -23.82
CA SER A 47 -14.97 16.64 -24.10
C SER A 47 -15.87 16.18 -22.97
N SER A 48 -17.11 15.86 -23.34
CA SER A 48 -18.04 14.99 -22.62
C SER A 48 -17.53 13.53 -22.57
N SER A 49 -16.22 13.33 -22.43
CA SER A 49 -15.60 12.02 -22.25
C SER A 49 -15.76 11.62 -20.78
N PRO A 50 -16.14 10.36 -20.49
CA PRO A 50 -16.16 9.88 -19.11
C PRO A 50 -14.77 10.10 -18.49
N ASP A 51 -14.74 10.66 -17.28
CA ASP A 51 -13.52 10.88 -16.50
C ASP A 51 -12.71 9.57 -16.45
N PRO A 52 -11.60 9.44 -17.20
CA PRO A 52 -10.80 8.21 -17.24
C PRO A 52 -10.24 7.85 -15.86
N LEU A 53 -10.11 8.86 -14.99
CA LEU A 53 -9.61 8.78 -13.63
C LEU A 53 -10.75 8.64 -12.60
N GLY A 54 -12.02 8.80 -13.01
CA GLY A 54 -13.18 8.74 -12.12
C GLY A 54 -13.35 7.37 -11.46
N LEU A 55 -12.88 6.30 -12.11
CA LEU A 55 -12.85 4.93 -11.56
C LEU A 55 -11.82 4.78 -10.44
N PHE A 56 -10.75 5.57 -10.47
CA PHE A 56 -9.62 5.53 -9.55
C PHE A 56 -9.76 6.54 -8.40
N ARG A 57 -10.56 7.58 -8.59
CA ARG A 57 -10.95 8.61 -7.60
C ARG A 57 -11.82 8.09 -6.42
N HIS A 58 -11.92 6.78 -6.20
CA HIS A 58 -12.77 6.21 -5.14
C HIS A 58 -12.08 5.10 -4.33
N SER A 59 -10.77 4.89 -4.50
CA SER A 59 -10.03 3.97 -3.61
C SER A 59 -9.72 4.66 -2.28
N MET A 60 -10.62 4.50 -1.32
CA MET A 60 -10.45 4.95 0.06
C MET A 60 -10.61 3.76 0.98
N CYS A 61 -9.54 3.02 1.23
CA CYS A 61 -9.62 1.95 2.22
C CYS A 61 -9.95 2.53 3.60
N THR A 62 -10.51 1.70 4.48
CA THR A 62 -10.73 2.06 5.89
C THR A 62 -9.95 1.09 6.77
N ALA A 63 -9.23 1.61 7.75
CA ALA A 63 -8.50 0.81 8.73
C ALA A 63 -8.79 1.25 10.16
N LEU A 64 -8.68 0.30 11.09
CA LEU A 64 -8.82 0.56 12.52
C LEU A 64 -7.85 -0.31 13.31
N VAL A 65 -7.08 0.30 14.19
CA VAL A 65 -6.36 -0.37 15.28
C VAL A 65 -7.07 0.00 16.58
N LYS A 66 -7.58 -0.99 17.32
CA LYS A 66 -8.40 -0.83 18.52
C LYS A 66 -7.80 -1.62 19.67
N VAL A 67 -7.55 -0.94 20.78
CA VAL A 67 -7.22 -1.60 22.05
C VAL A 67 -8.48 -1.72 22.92
N ALA A 68 -8.62 -2.84 23.64
CA ALA A 68 -9.65 -3.01 24.65
C ALA A 68 -9.48 -2.00 25.80
N PRO A 69 -10.57 -1.54 26.46
CA PRO A 69 -10.46 -0.56 27.56
C PRO A 69 -9.58 -1.01 28.74
N ASP A 70 -9.43 -2.32 28.93
CA ASP A 70 -8.60 -2.95 29.97
C ASP A 70 -7.26 -3.50 29.42
N PHE A 71 -6.92 -3.16 28.17
CA PHE A 71 -5.72 -3.61 27.45
C PHE A 71 -5.59 -5.14 27.31
N THR A 72 -6.66 -5.91 27.51
CA THR A 72 -6.62 -7.37 27.39
C THR A 72 -6.54 -7.86 25.95
N ASP A 73 -6.91 -7.01 24.99
CA ASP A 73 -6.92 -7.36 23.57
C ASP A 73 -6.54 -6.17 22.69
N LEU A 74 -5.86 -6.47 21.58
CA LEU A 74 -5.49 -5.55 20.52
C LEU A 74 -6.04 -6.11 19.21
N ARG A 75 -6.94 -5.37 18.57
CA ARG A 75 -7.57 -5.76 17.32
C ARG A 75 -7.19 -4.77 16.26
N PHE A 76 -7.00 -5.26 15.05
CA PHE A 76 -6.86 -4.39 13.89
C PHE A 76 -7.59 -4.99 12.71
N GLY A 77 -8.10 -4.11 11.84
CA GLY A 77 -8.88 -4.50 10.68
C GLY A 77 -8.68 -3.51 9.55
N HIS A 78 -8.85 -4.02 8.34
CA HIS A 78 -8.72 -3.27 7.11
C HIS A 78 -9.85 -3.65 6.16
N SER A 79 -10.46 -2.66 5.53
CA SER A 79 -11.51 -2.82 4.52
C SER A 79 -11.06 -2.12 3.24
N ALA A 80 -10.69 -2.91 2.24
CA ALA A 80 -10.23 -2.40 0.95
C ALA A 80 -11.40 -1.84 0.14
N TRP A 81 -11.23 -0.66 -0.43
CA TRP A 81 -12.21 -0.04 -1.32
C TRP A 81 -11.60 0.10 -2.70
N PHE A 82 -12.19 -0.56 -3.69
CA PHE A 82 -11.77 -0.48 -5.07
C PHE A 82 -12.91 -0.89 -6.00
N THR A 83 -12.68 -0.88 -7.31
CA THR A 83 -13.68 -1.36 -8.29
C THR A 83 -14.10 -2.80 -8.00
N TYR A 84 -15.40 -3.11 -8.13
CA TYR A 84 -15.89 -4.49 -7.99
C TYR A 84 -15.26 -5.45 -9.00
N ALA A 85 -14.75 -4.96 -10.13
CA ALA A 85 -13.99 -5.78 -11.07
C ALA A 85 -12.71 -6.40 -10.44
N ALA A 86 -12.21 -5.83 -9.35
CA ALA A 86 -11.06 -6.35 -8.62
C ALA A 86 -11.42 -7.44 -7.60
N THR A 87 -12.67 -7.88 -7.43
CA THR A 87 -13.04 -8.84 -6.38
C THR A 87 -12.62 -10.29 -6.65
N ASN A 88 -11.73 -10.55 -7.61
CA ASN A 88 -11.10 -11.86 -7.77
C ASN A 88 -9.96 -12.04 -6.75
N ARG A 89 -10.32 -12.49 -5.55
CA ARG A 89 -9.46 -12.47 -4.37
C ARG A 89 -8.66 -13.77 -4.21
N ILE A 90 -7.43 -13.63 -3.75
CA ILE A 90 -6.60 -14.75 -3.27
C ILE A 90 -5.95 -14.32 -1.97
N TYR A 91 -6.26 -15.01 -0.87
CA TYR A 91 -5.48 -14.87 0.36
C TYR A 91 -4.21 -15.71 0.24
N LYS A 92 -3.04 -15.13 0.54
CA LYS A 92 -1.74 -15.73 0.26
C LYS A 92 -0.98 -16.01 1.55
N HIS A 93 -0.27 -17.13 1.53
CA HIS A 93 0.73 -17.50 2.53
C HIS A 93 2.04 -17.74 1.79
N TYR A 94 3.01 -16.86 1.98
CA TYR A 94 4.36 -17.01 1.46
C TYR A 94 5.26 -17.54 2.55
N HIS A 95 6.07 -18.54 2.21
CA HIS A 95 7.13 -19.06 3.05
C HIS A 95 8.41 -19.05 2.21
N LEU A 96 9.18 -17.96 2.33
CA LEU A 96 10.36 -17.72 1.52
C LEU A 96 11.59 -17.68 2.43
N HIS A 97 12.62 -18.42 2.03
CA HIS A 97 13.88 -18.50 2.75
C HIS A 97 14.91 -17.67 1.98
N PHE A 98 15.05 -16.40 2.35
CA PHE A 98 16.12 -15.54 1.82
C PHE A 98 17.32 -15.59 2.77
N GLN A 99 18.50 -15.19 2.30
CA GLN A 99 19.68 -15.17 3.18
C GLN A 99 19.56 -14.12 4.30
N GLN A 100 18.76 -13.09 4.08
CA GLN A 100 18.54 -11.98 5.00
C GLN A 100 17.04 -11.63 4.99
N ASN A 101 16.24 -12.28 5.83
CA ASN A 101 14.87 -11.88 6.10
C ASN A 101 14.51 -12.12 7.57
N ASN A 102 13.85 -11.14 8.19
CA ASN A 102 13.28 -11.25 9.53
C ASN A 102 11.87 -11.85 9.51
N ALA A 103 11.16 -11.71 8.38
CA ALA A 103 9.92 -12.42 8.10
C ALA A 103 10.13 -13.53 7.07
N GLU A 104 10.17 -14.78 7.51
CA GLU A 104 10.18 -15.97 6.64
C GLU A 104 8.79 -16.33 6.13
N VAL A 105 7.78 -16.11 6.97
CA VAL A 105 6.38 -16.39 6.65
C VAL A 105 5.57 -15.09 6.64
N MET A 106 4.81 -14.88 5.58
CA MET A 106 3.85 -13.77 5.49
C MET A 106 2.50 -14.24 4.99
N SER A 107 1.45 -13.76 5.65
CA SER A 107 0.06 -14.03 5.31
C SER A 107 -0.65 -12.73 4.99
N PHE A 108 -1.26 -12.60 3.81
CA PHE A 108 -1.83 -11.32 3.37
C PHE A 108 -2.98 -11.50 2.38
N SER A 109 -3.93 -10.56 2.39
CA SER A 109 -4.99 -10.47 1.38
C SER A 109 -4.40 -10.04 0.04
N SER A 110 -4.86 -10.58 -1.10
CA SER A 110 -4.26 -10.28 -2.40
C SER A 110 -5.18 -10.64 -3.57
N TYR A 111 -4.59 -10.66 -4.78
CA TYR A 111 -5.22 -10.84 -6.08
C TYR A 111 -4.40 -11.80 -6.95
N ALA A 112 -5.00 -12.38 -7.99
CA ALA A 112 -4.27 -13.22 -8.94
C ALA A 112 -3.11 -12.45 -9.61
N GLY A 113 -1.93 -13.07 -9.72
CA GLY A 113 -0.74 -12.49 -10.37
C GLY A 113 0.01 -11.41 -9.57
N SER A 114 -0.64 -10.75 -8.61
CA SER A 114 0.03 -9.81 -7.69
C SER A 114 1.01 -10.54 -6.77
N GLN A 115 2.13 -9.92 -6.43
CA GLN A 115 3.10 -10.40 -5.43
C GLN A 115 3.02 -9.58 -4.13
N MET A 116 2.07 -8.64 -4.06
CA MET A 116 1.78 -7.80 -2.90
C MET A 116 0.29 -7.86 -2.56
N SER A 117 -0.15 -7.16 -1.52
CA SER A 117 -1.54 -7.16 -1.07
C SER A 117 -2.43 -6.25 -1.93
N LEU A 118 -1.99 -5.02 -2.21
CA LEU A 118 -2.72 -3.90 -2.82
C LEU A 118 -3.88 -3.39 -1.95
N ASP A 119 -4.15 -4.03 -0.81
CA ASP A 119 -5.25 -3.62 0.07
C ASP A 119 -4.86 -2.45 1.00
N ASP A 120 -3.89 -2.52 1.92
CA ASP A 120 -2.99 -3.62 2.28
C ASP A 120 -3.33 -4.24 3.65
N PHE A 121 -3.20 -5.57 3.77
CA PHE A 121 -3.27 -6.28 5.06
C PHE A 121 -2.24 -7.41 5.12
N TYR A 122 -1.30 -7.33 6.05
CA TYR A 122 -0.21 -8.28 6.26
C TYR A 122 -0.08 -8.74 7.70
N LEU A 123 0.18 -10.03 7.88
CA LEU A 123 0.66 -10.66 9.10
C LEU A 123 2.01 -11.32 8.80
N MET A 124 3.03 -10.99 9.57
CA MET A 124 4.42 -11.39 9.30
C MET A 124 5.01 -12.17 10.47
N SER A 125 5.83 -13.18 10.18
CA SER A 125 6.47 -14.01 11.22
C SER A 125 7.49 -13.27 12.08
N SER A 126 7.90 -12.06 11.68
CA SER A 126 8.67 -11.14 12.52
C SER A 126 7.87 -10.66 13.75
N GLY A 127 6.57 -10.91 13.80
CA GLY A 127 5.64 -10.38 14.81
C GLY A 127 5.05 -9.03 14.42
N LEU A 128 5.39 -8.51 13.24
CA LEU A 128 4.77 -7.30 12.70
C LEU A 128 3.47 -7.62 11.96
N ALA A 129 2.50 -6.72 12.08
CA ALA A 129 1.38 -6.59 11.16
C ALA A 129 1.45 -5.24 10.45
N MET A 130 0.97 -5.17 9.22
CA MET A 130 0.90 -3.92 8.46
C MET A 130 -0.45 -3.80 7.76
N ILE A 131 -1.09 -2.65 7.97
CA ILE A 131 -2.29 -2.24 7.24
C ILE A 131 -2.10 -0.82 6.69
N GLN A 132 -2.90 -0.43 5.70
CA GLN A 132 -2.65 0.78 4.93
C GLN A 132 -3.96 1.38 4.40
N THR A 133 -4.07 2.71 4.29
CA THR A 133 -5.13 3.38 3.50
C THR A 133 -4.61 4.51 2.61
N THR A 134 -4.99 4.53 1.34
CA THR A 134 -4.45 5.49 0.34
C THR A 134 -4.73 6.94 0.72
N LEU A 135 -3.69 7.76 0.68
CA LEU A 135 -3.74 9.21 0.86
C LEU A 135 -4.04 9.89 -0.46
N TRP A 136 -4.76 11.01 -0.37
CA TRP A 136 -5.03 11.86 -1.52
C TRP A 136 -4.10 13.05 -1.53
N VAL A 137 -3.23 13.10 -2.53
CA VAL A 137 -2.46 14.29 -2.83
C VAL A 137 -3.35 15.21 -3.66
N LEU A 138 -3.81 16.32 -3.09
CA LEU A 138 -4.67 17.28 -3.80
C LEU A 138 -3.88 18.35 -4.53
N ASP A 139 -2.64 18.60 -4.08
CA ASP A 139 -1.76 19.59 -4.68
C ASP A 139 -1.14 19.02 -5.97
N LYS A 140 -1.41 19.68 -7.10
CA LYS A 140 -0.91 19.25 -8.41
C LYS A 140 0.60 19.40 -8.51
N ASP A 141 1.16 20.45 -7.93
CA ASP A 141 2.59 20.72 -7.99
C ASP A 141 3.39 19.66 -7.23
N THR A 142 2.82 19.11 -6.16
CA THR A 142 3.41 17.97 -5.44
C THR A 142 3.56 16.75 -6.36
N HIS A 143 2.63 16.44 -7.26
CA HIS A 143 2.78 15.31 -8.18
C HIS A 143 3.95 15.46 -9.17
N LEU A 144 4.42 16.68 -9.43
CA LEU A 144 5.62 16.91 -10.26
C LEU A 144 6.90 16.40 -9.59
N LYS A 145 6.85 16.02 -8.31
CA LYS A 145 7.95 15.41 -7.56
C LYS A 145 7.99 13.89 -7.67
N ILE A 146 7.08 13.27 -8.43
CA ILE A 146 7.17 11.84 -8.73
C ILE A 146 8.51 11.55 -9.41
N ASN A 147 9.24 10.57 -8.88
CA ASN A 147 10.59 10.24 -9.33
C ASN A 147 10.60 8.93 -10.14
N PRO A 148 10.82 8.97 -11.47
CA PRO A 148 10.85 7.77 -12.29
C PRO A 148 12.11 6.90 -12.09
N GLU A 149 13.15 7.44 -11.45
CA GLU A 149 14.39 6.71 -11.13
C GLU A 149 14.34 6.03 -9.75
N ALA A 150 13.22 6.14 -9.04
CA ALA A 150 13.00 5.60 -7.71
C ALA A 150 12.31 4.22 -7.72
N LEU A 151 12.14 3.62 -6.53
CA LEU A 151 11.46 2.34 -6.37
C LEU A 151 9.95 2.56 -6.20
N LEU A 152 9.15 1.77 -6.91
CA LEU A 152 7.70 1.78 -6.76
C LEU A 152 7.29 1.30 -5.36
N ALA A 153 6.14 1.76 -4.87
CA ALA A 153 5.66 1.46 -3.52
C ALA A 153 5.58 -0.04 -3.25
N TRP A 154 5.08 -0.84 -4.22
CA TRP A 154 4.97 -2.29 -4.04
C TRP A 154 6.34 -2.97 -3.79
N GLN A 155 7.43 -2.40 -4.33
CA GLN A 155 8.79 -2.91 -4.11
C GLN A 155 9.27 -2.53 -2.72
N ARG A 156 9.11 -1.26 -2.34
CA ARG A 156 9.52 -0.73 -1.04
C ARG A 156 8.78 -1.40 0.12
N VAL A 157 7.46 -1.57 0.01
CA VAL A 157 6.63 -2.30 1.00
C VAL A 157 7.15 -3.73 1.17
N ARG A 158 7.44 -4.44 0.08
CA ARG A 158 7.94 -5.81 0.18
C ARG A 158 9.30 -5.87 0.86
N ILE A 159 10.22 -4.98 0.51
CA ILE A 159 11.55 -4.90 1.12
C ILE A 159 11.40 -4.68 2.64
N ALA A 160 10.62 -3.66 3.04
CA ALA A 160 10.37 -3.36 4.44
C ALA A 160 9.72 -4.54 5.19
N ASN A 161 8.70 -5.19 4.61
CA ASN A 161 8.03 -6.34 5.22
C ASN A 161 8.97 -7.54 5.46
N TYR A 162 9.92 -7.80 4.54
CA TYR A 162 10.86 -8.91 4.71
C TYR A 162 12.00 -8.59 5.68
N LEU A 163 12.42 -7.33 5.78
CA LEU A 163 13.65 -6.94 6.46
C LEU A 163 13.43 -6.23 7.81
N ALA A 164 12.26 -5.68 8.10
CA ALA A 164 12.02 -4.96 9.35
C ALA A 164 11.94 -5.90 10.56
N THR A 165 12.44 -5.42 11.70
CA THR A 165 12.31 -6.08 13.02
C THR A 165 11.27 -5.43 13.91
N ASP A 166 10.96 -4.16 13.64
CA ASP A 166 10.10 -3.28 14.44
C ASP A 166 9.53 -2.17 13.54
N GLY A 167 8.66 -1.31 14.09
CA GLY A 167 8.04 -0.21 13.33
C GLY A 167 9.04 0.84 12.83
N SER A 168 10.06 1.19 13.62
CA SER A 168 11.09 2.18 13.26
C SER A 168 11.93 1.69 12.09
N SER A 169 12.42 0.45 12.15
CA SER A 169 13.20 -0.15 11.06
C SER A 169 12.36 -0.34 9.80
N TRP A 170 11.05 -0.60 9.91
CA TRP A 170 10.16 -0.62 8.75
C TRP A 170 10.13 0.76 8.07
N PHE A 171 10.01 1.84 8.84
CA PHE A 171 10.10 3.21 8.33
C PHE A 171 11.44 3.48 7.63
N GLU A 172 12.56 3.19 8.30
CA GLU A 172 13.92 3.39 7.76
C GLU A 172 14.18 2.61 6.46
N LEU A 173 13.55 1.44 6.30
CA LEU A 173 13.64 0.63 5.08
C LEU A 173 12.71 1.13 3.95
N TYR A 174 11.59 1.75 4.31
CA TYR A 174 10.56 2.21 3.36
C TYR A 174 10.81 3.63 2.82
N GLU A 175 11.34 4.52 3.67
CA GLU A 175 11.61 5.93 3.38
C GLU A 175 12.52 6.14 2.15
N PRO A 176 13.64 5.41 1.98
CA PRO A 176 14.55 5.63 0.87
C PRO A 176 13.90 5.29 -0.48
N ASN A 177 14.36 5.96 -1.54
CA ASN A 177 13.87 5.75 -2.91
C ASN A 177 12.35 5.94 -3.05
N ASN A 178 11.76 6.87 -2.29
CA ASN A 178 10.36 7.26 -2.46
C ASN A 178 10.09 7.73 -3.90
N SER A 179 9.20 7.03 -4.59
CA SER A 179 8.74 7.32 -5.95
C SER A 179 7.67 8.40 -6.03
N GLY A 180 6.98 8.69 -4.93
CA GLY A 180 5.78 9.54 -4.93
C GLY A 180 4.55 8.87 -5.54
N THR A 181 4.56 7.55 -5.66
CA THR A 181 3.46 6.77 -6.22
C THR A 181 2.90 5.81 -5.17
N TYR A 182 1.62 5.51 -5.31
CA TYR A 182 0.79 4.83 -4.32
C TYR A 182 0.94 5.46 -2.94
N ASN A 183 0.53 6.73 -2.87
CA ASN A 183 0.70 7.59 -1.70
C ASN A 183 -0.24 7.16 -0.58
N ASN A 184 0.30 6.92 0.61
CA ASN A 184 -0.29 5.95 1.53
C ASN A 184 0.02 6.31 2.99
N GLN A 185 -0.95 6.11 3.90
CA GLN A 185 -0.70 6.00 5.34
C GLN A 185 -0.59 4.52 5.70
N TYR A 186 0.54 4.12 6.27
CA TYR A 186 0.84 2.77 6.75
C TYR A 186 0.77 2.75 8.26
N MET A 187 0.14 1.73 8.82
CA MET A 187 0.12 1.43 10.26
C MET A 187 0.88 0.12 10.47
N VAL A 188 2.08 0.23 11.02
CA VAL A 188 2.95 -0.91 11.36
C VAL A 188 2.77 -1.21 12.85
N ILE A 189 2.25 -2.40 13.14
CA ILE A 189 1.87 -2.82 14.48
C ILE A 189 2.84 -3.91 14.93
N ASP A 190 3.61 -3.64 15.98
CA ASP A 190 4.53 -4.63 16.55
C ASP A 190 3.83 -5.44 17.64
N LEU A 191 3.37 -6.64 17.28
CA LEU A 191 2.64 -7.53 18.17
C LEU A 191 3.53 -8.10 19.28
N ASN A 192 4.87 -8.08 19.10
CA ASN A 192 5.80 -8.51 20.14
C ASN A 192 5.79 -7.54 21.34
N LYS A 193 5.39 -6.28 21.12
CA LYS A 193 5.31 -5.26 22.17
C LYS A 193 3.96 -5.24 22.91
N PHE A 194 2.99 -6.02 22.46
CA PHE A 194 1.69 -6.14 23.13
C PHE A 194 1.71 -7.23 24.20
N THR A 195 1.37 -6.85 25.44
CA THR A 195 1.15 -7.82 26.53
C THR A 195 -0.27 -7.62 27.10
N PRO A 196 -1.16 -8.62 27.02
CA PRO A 196 -2.52 -8.53 27.53
C PRO A 196 -2.59 -8.05 28.98
N GLY A 197 -3.44 -7.04 29.22
CA GLY A 197 -3.69 -6.46 30.54
C GLY A 197 -2.56 -5.55 31.05
N LYS A 198 -1.58 -5.20 30.21
CA LYS A 198 -0.51 -4.26 30.55
C LYS A 198 -0.64 -2.96 29.74
N PRO A 199 -0.13 -1.82 30.26
CA PRO A 199 -0.05 -0.59 29.49
C PRO A 199 0.73 -0.79 28.18
N LEU A 200 0.32 -0.06 27.13
CA LEU A 200 0.97 -0.14 25.81
C LEU A 200 2.35 0.53 25.85
N ASN A 201 3.40 -0.24 25.54
CA ASN A 201 4.78 0.23 25.46
C ASN A 201 5.06 0.93 24.13
N GLU A 202 5.97 1.90 24.14
CA GLU A 202 6.42 2.63 22.94
C GLU A 202 6.85 1.69 21.80
N ASP A 203 6.70 2.18 20.57
CA ASP A 203 6.81 1.51 19.27
C ASP A 203 5.83 0.36 19.02
N LEU A 204 4.75 0.21 19.79
CA LEU A 204 3.71 -0.76 19.47
C LEU A 204 2.98 -0.40 18.17
N LEU A 205 2.79 0.89 17.89
CA LEU A 205 2.18 1.39 16.66
C LEU A 205 3.05 2.49 16.05
N TRP A 206 3.64 2.21 14.90
CA TRP A 206 4.24 3.21 14.03
C TRP A 206 3.28 3.58 12.91
N VAL A 207 3.12 4.88 12.67
CA VAL A 207 2.34 5.40 11.55
C VAL A 207 3.25 6.17 10.61
N ILE A 208 3.14 5.85 9.32
CA ILE A 208 4.03 6.35 8.28
C ILE A 208 3.18 6.87 7.14
N GLU A 209 3.42 8.11 6.73
CA GLU A 209 2.77 8.73 5.59
C GLU A 209 3.77 9.03 4.49
N SER A 210 3.42 8.69 3.25
CA SER A 210 4.26 8.91 2.07
C SER A 210 3.48 9.63 1.00
N ILE A 211 4.04 10.74 0.52
CA ILE A 211 3.58 11.51 -0.63
C ILE A 211 4.79 11.80 -1.56
N PRO A 212 4.62 12.39 -2.76
CA PRO A 212 5.75 12.77 -3.59
C PRO A 212 6.73 13.72 -2.89
N GLY A 213 7.98 13.26 -2.74
CA GLY A 213 9.08 14.04 -2.17
C GLY A 213 9.05 14.19 -0.65
N LEU A 214 8.16 13.51 0.08
CA LEU A 214 8.12 13.52 1.54
C LEU A 214 7.59 12.18 2.08
N THR A 215 8.33 11.63 3.03
CA THR A 215 7.89 10.50 3.85
C THR A 215 8.13 10.87 5.31
N VAL A 216 7.14 10.64 6.18
CA VAL A 216 7.23 10.93 7.62
C VAL A 216 6.76 9.69 8.37
N GLY A 217 7.46 9.33 9.45
CA GLY A 217 7.09 8.22 10.33
C GLY A 217 7.24 8.61 11.80
N GLU A 218 6.29 8.19 12.63
CA GLU A 218 6.29 8.45 14.07
C GLU A 218 5.68 7.30 14.88
N ASP A 219 6.16 7.09 16.11
CA ASP A 219 5.50 6.22 17.09
C ASP A 219 4.23 6.88 17.63
N LEU A 220 3.07 6.36 17.21
CA LEU A 220 1.76 6.81 17.64
C LEU A 220 1.12 5.90 18.70
N THR A 221 1.92 5.09 19.41
CA THR A 221 1.43 4.32 20.56
C THR A 221 0.78 5.22 21.61
N GLY A 222 1.34 6.42 21.82
CA GLY A 222 0.76 7.42 22.72
C GLY A 222 -0.69 7.77 22.36
N ALA A 223 -0.99 7.93 21.08
CA ALA A 223 -2.35 8.17 20.58
C ALA A 223 -3.23 6.92 20.75
N LEU A 224 -2.71 5.73 20.43
CA LEU A 224 -3.46 4.47 20.55
C LEU A 224 -3.92 4.16 21.99
N ARG A 225 -3.20 4.64 23.01
CA ARG A 225 -3.61 4.54 24.43
C ARG A 225 -4.97 5.20 24.72
N TRP A 226 -5.40 6.16 23.90
CA TRP A 226 -6.75 6.75 23.99
C TRP A 226 -7.86 5.83 23.49
N GLY A 227 -7.50 4.69 22.88
CA GLY A 227 -8.38 3.58 22.63
C GLY A 227 -8.33 3.08 21.19
N TYR A 228 -7.98 3.92 20.21
CA TYR A 228 -7.90 3.51 18.82
C TYR A 228 -7.03 4.44 17.97
N TRP A 229 -6.59 3.92 16.82
CA TRP A 229 -6.11 4.67 15.66
C TRP A 229 -6.99 4.32 14.47
N ALA A 230 -7.55 5.33 13.79
CA ALA A 230 -8.38 5.12 12.60
C ALA A 230 -7.71 5.80 11.41
N SER A 231 -7.87 5.16 10.25
CA SER A 231 -7.36 5.62 8.96
C SER A 231 -8.44 5.46 7.91
#